data_AF-W9H6U5-F1
#
_entry.id   AF-W9H6U5-F1
#
_cell.length_a   1.000
_cell.length_b   1.000
_cell.length_c   1.000
_cell.angle_alpha   90.00
_cell.angle_beta   90.00
_cell.angle_gamma   90.00
#
_symmetry.space_group_name_H-M   'P 1'
#
loop_
_entity.id
_entity.type
_entity.pdbx_description
1 polymer ?
#
loop_
_entity_poly.entity_id
_entity_poly.type
_entity_poly.pdbx_seq_one_letter_code
_entity_poly.pdbx_strand_id
1 'polypeptide(L)'
;MVRLNCVDAVTLCGLALALAALLATVHHRLELTVGLLFLAMLCDAFDGVLARRHGTTRDFGRYLDGFADAFIYLIAPSAWFHAMGFDAPWSLAILGMFIVAGVVRLSVFNGVGNIDVTSKAGAAGQPPRLAYLGVPAFWVVFIAGGYYPLLALAGPDLAEPLLGAALLLHGALMLHNAAYWKPRHLGMMLGAVCAIASVYFWLDWRLT
;
A
#
# COMPACT_ATOMS: atom_id res chain seq x y z
N MET A 1 5.06 -31.20 -3.21
CA MET A 1 5.07 -30.05 -4.14
C MET A 1 4.01 -29.06 -3.70
N VAL A 2 4.36 -27.78 -3.62
CA VAL A 2 3.39 -26.69 -3.36
C VAL A 2 2.53 -26.49 -4.61
N ARG A 3 1.20 -26.48 -4.46
CA ARG A 3 0.27 -26.20 -5.57
C ARG A 3 -0.14 -24.73 -5.52
N LEU A 4 0.15 -24.00 -6.58
CA LEU A 4 -0.25 -22.60 -6.76
C LEU A 4 -1.42 -22.53 -7.74
N ASN A 5 -2.32 -21.57 -7.53
CA ASN A 5 -3.44 -21.26 -8.39
C ASN A 5 -3.25 -19.89 -9.08
N CYS A 6 -4.22 -19.48 -9.90
CA CYS A 6 -4.16 -18.22 -10.62
C CYS A 6 -4.12 -16.99 -9.69
N VAL A 7 -4.82 -17.03 -8.55
CA VAL A 7 -4.80 -15.93 -7.56
C VAL A 7 -3.40 -15.77 -6.97
N ASP A 8 -2.75 -16.87 -6.58
CA ASP A 8 -1.40 -16.81 -6.02
C ASP A 8 -0.39 -16.27 -7.05
N ALA A 9 -0.59 -16.57 -8.33
CA ALA A 9 0.24 -16.03 -9.41
C ALA A 9 0.11 -14.50 -9.54
N VAL A 10 -1.10 -13.95 -9.31
CA VAL A 10 -1.32 -12.50 -9.28
C VAL A 10 -0.62 -11.87 -8.08
N THR A 11 -0.72 -12.46 -6.89
CA THR A 11 -0.02 -11.99 -5.69
C THR A 11 1.51 -12.03 -5.89
N LEU A 12 2.04 -13.10 -6.49
CA LEU A 12 3.47 -13.23 -6.81
C LEU A 12 3.91 -12.22 -7.88
N CYS A 13 3.04 -11.86 -8.83
CA CYS A 13 3.31 -10.78 -9.78
C CYS A 13 3.42 -9.43 -9.05
N GLY A 14 2.51 -9.14 -8.12
CA GLY A 14 2.59 -7.94 -7.26
C GLY A 14 3.89 -7.88 -6.47
N LEU A 15 4.32 -9.01 -5.89
CA LEU A 15 5.62 -9.12 -5.21
C LEU A 15 6.79 -8.87 -6.17
N ALA A 16 6.78 -9.46 -7.37
CA ALA A 16 7.83 -9.25 -8.36
C ALA A 16 7.93 -7.78 -8.78
N LEU A 17 6.79 -7.07 -8.90
CA LEU A 17 6.74 -5.64 -9.17
C LEU A 17 7.31 -4.81 -8.02
N ALA A 18 7.03 -5.17 -6.76
CA ALA A 18 7.64 -4.50 -5.61
C ALA A 18 9.16 -4.72 -5.52
N LEU A 19 9.65 -5.92 -5.88
CA LEU A 19 11.07 -6.19 -5.98
C LEU A 19 11.72 -5.39 -7.13
N ALA A 20 11.05 -5.29 -8.28
CA ALA A 20 11.50 -4.43 -9.37
C ALA A 20 11.53 -2.95 -8.95
N ALA A 21 10.55 -2.50 -8.16
CA ALA A 21 10.51 -1.15 -7.60
C ALA A 21 11.70 -0.90 -6.66
N LEU A 22 12.06 -1.87 -5.80
CA LEU A 22 13.25 -1.80 -4.97
C LEU A 22 14.54 -1.69 -5.80
N LEU A 23 14.66 -2.49 -6.85
CA LEU A 23 15.81 -2.41 -7.76
C LEU A 23 15.87 -1.04 -8.47
N ALA A 24 14.73 -0.54 -8.95
CA ALA A 24 14.64 0.80 -9.54
C ALA A 24 15.08 1.88 -8.54
N THR A 25 14.68 1.78 -7.28
CA THR A 25 15.13 2.68 -6.20
C THR A 25 16.63 2.65 -6.00
N VAL A 26 17.24 1.46 -5.98
CA VAL A 26 18.71 1.31 -5.85
C VAL A 26 19.44 1.94 -7.04
N HIS A 27 18.86 1.87 -8.23
CA HIS A 27 19.37 2.52 -9.44
C HIS A 27 18.95 4.00 -9.56
N HIS A 28 18.38 4.60 -8.51
CA HIS A 28 17.90 5.99 -8.47
C HIS A 28 16.88 6.34 -9.59
N ARG A 29 16.13 5.35 -10.10
CA ARG A 29 14.99 5.57 -11.00
C ARG A 29 13.71 5.77 -10.20
N LEU A 30 13.62 6.92 -9.53
CA LEU A 30 12.64 7.17 -8.46
C LEU A 30 11.21 7.27 -8.99
N GLU A 31 11.02 7.78 -10.21
CA GLU A 31 9.74 7.87 -10.91
C GLU A 31 9.22 6.48 -11.29
N LEU A 32 10.11 5.65 -11.84
CA LEU A 32 9.81 4.26 -12.17
C LEU A 32 9.39 3.47 -10.93
N THR A 33 10.07 3.67 -9.79
CA THR A 33 9.69 3.03 -8.53
C THR A 33 8.24 3.31 -8.18
N VAL A 34 7.81 4.58 -8.19
CA VAL A 34 6.43 4.93 -7.82
C VAL A 34 5.43 4.34 -8.80
N GLY A 35 5.71 4.36 -10.11
CA GLY A 35 4.89 3.71 -11.12
C GLY A 35 4.72 2.20 -10.87
N LEU A 36 5.82 1.50 -10.54
CA LEU A 36 5.81 0.08 -10.21
C LEU A 36 5.06 -0.23 -8.90
N LEU A 37 5.16 0.63 -7.88
CA LEU A 37 4.39 0.49 -6.63
C LEU A 37 2.88 0.58 -6.86
N PHE A 38 2.43 1.52 -7.69
CA PHE A 38 1.02 1.60 -8.08
C PHE A 38 0.57 0.38 -8.89
N LEU A 39 1.43 -0.16 -9.77
CA LEU A 39 1.12 -1.39 -10.50
C LEU A 39 1.04 -2.60 -9.56
N ALA A 40 1.93 -2.70 -8.57
CA ALA A 40 1.89 -3.74 -7.55
C ALA A 40 0.60 -3.65 -6.69
N MET A 41 0.17 -2.43 -6.32
CA MET A 41 -1.12 -2.20 -5.67
C MET A 41 -2.30 -2.66 -6.53
N LEU A 42 -2.23 -2.50 -7.86
CA LEU A 42 -3.28 -3.03 -8.75
C LEU A 42 -3.34 -4.56 -8.68
N CYS A 43 -2.19 -5.25 -8.63
CA CYS A 43 -2.14 -6.71 -8.49
C CYS A 43 -2.81 -7.17 -7.19
N ASP A 44 -2.48 -6.56 -6.04
CA ASP A 44 -3.14 -6.83 -4.74
C ASP A 44 -4.66 -6.58 -4.82
N ALA A 45 -5.08 -5.45 -5.40
CA ALA A 45 -6.50 -5.20 -5.59
C ALA A 45 -7.20 -6.26 -6.47
N PHE A 46 -6.52 -6.77 -7.50
CA PHE A 46 -7.04 -7.81 -8.38
C PHE A 46 -7.07 -9.19 -7.75
N ASP A 47 -6.04 -9.61 -7.01
CA ASP A 47 -6.02 -10.93 -6.38
C ASP A 47 -7.13 -11.05 -5.33
N GLY A 48 -7.41 -9.98 -4.57
CA GLY A 48 -8.46 -9.97 -3.58
C GLY A 48 -9.84 -10.05 -4.22
N VAL A 49 -10.03 -9.41 -5.38
CA VAL A 49 -11.28 -9.53 -6.17
C VAL A 49 -11.41 -10.94 -6.75
N LEU A 50 -10.33 -11.50 -7.28
CA LEU A 50 -10.32 -12.82 -7.92
C LEU A 50 -10.58 -13.93 -6.90
N ALA A 51 -9.94 -13.87 -5.73
CA ALA A 51 -10.14 -14.79 -4.61
C ALA A 51 -11.60 -14.85 -4.17
N ARG A 52 -12.26 -13.69 -4.06
CA ARG A 52 -13.68 -13.59 -3.70
C ARG A 52 -14.59 -14.12 -4.81
N ARG A 53 -14.26 -13.85 -6.07
CA ARG A 53 -15.07 -14.31 -7.22
C ARG A 53 -14.99 -15.82 -7.43
N HIS A 54 -13.83 -16.42 -7.25
CA HIS A 54 -13.62 -17.85 -7.47
C HIS A 54 -13.80 -18.70 -6.20
N GLY A 55 -14.06 -18.09 -5.05
CA GLY A 55 -14.21 -18.83 -3.78
C GLY A 55 -12.94 -19.55 -3.34
N THR A 56 -11.77 -19.11 -3.82
CA THR A 56 -10.46 -19.76 -3.58
C THR A 56 -9.75 -19.22 -2.34
N THR A 57 -10.49 -18.65 -1.39
CA THR A 57 -9.94 -18.13 -0.14
C THR A 57 -9.40 -19.27 0.71
N ARG A 58 -8.10 -19.25 0.99
CA ARG A 58 -7.38 -20.27 1.75
C ARG A 58 -6.31 -19.63 2.62
N ASP A 59 -5.95 -20.27 3.72
CA ASP A 59 -5.00 -19.70 4.69
C ASP A 59 -3.64 -19.41 4.07
N PHE A 60 -3.10 -20.33 3.27
CA PHE A 60 -1.85 -20.10 2.55
C PHE A 60 -1.89 -18.86 1.66
N GLY A 61 -2.97 -18.64 0.91
CA GLY A 61 -3.10 -17.47 0.03
C GLY A 61 -3.12 -16.19 0.84
N ARG A 62 -3.78 -16.20 2.00
CA ARG A 62 -3.79 -15.08 2.94
C ARG A 62 -2.40 -14.79 3.53
N TYR A 63 -1.63 -15.83 3.86
CA TYR A 63 -0.24 -15.65 4.31
C TYR A 63 0.65 -15.10 3.20
N LEU A 64 0.53 -15.64 1.99
CA LEU A 64 1.28 -15.17 0.82
C LEU A 64 0.99 -13.68 0.53
N ASP A 65 -0.27 -13.30 0.57
CA ASP A 65 -0.76 -11.92 0.45
C ASP A 65 -0.14 -11.01 1.51
N GLY A 66 -0.22 -11.40 2.79
CA GLY A 66 0.40 -10.64 3.88
C GLY A 66 1.93 -10.48 3.75
N PHE A 67 2.64 -11.46 3.19
CA PHE A 67 4.06 -11.33 2.88
C PHE A 67 4.28 -10.36 1.70
N ALA A 68 3.49 -10.45 0.63
CA ALA A 68 3.59 -9.54 -0.50
C ALA A 68 3.31 -8.09 -0.09
N ASP A 69 2.25 -7.86 0.70
CA ASP A 69 1.87 -6.57 1.26
C ASP A 69 3.00 -5.90 2.04
N ALA A 70 3.79 -6.67 2.79
CA ALA A 70 4.92 -6.12 3.52
C ALA A 70 5.97 -5.54 2.56
N PHE A 71 6.24 -6.18 1.43
CA PHE A 71 7.14 -5.64 0.41
C PHE A 71 6.52 -4.45 -0.34
N ILE A 72 5.26 -4.55 -0.75
CA ILE A 72 4.58 -3.54 -1.57
C ILE A 72 4.35 -2.25 -0.76
N TYR A 73 3.91 -2.37 0.50
CA TYR A 73 3.44 -1.22 1.28
C TYR A 73 4.43 -0.76 2.36
N LEU A 74 5.31 -1.62 2.85
CA LEU A 74 6.22 -1.24 3.94
C LEU A 74 7.65 -1.06 3.46
N ILE A 75 8.25 -2.10 2.87
CA ILE A 75 9.68 -2.11 2.55
C ILE A 75 10.00 -1.24 1.33
N ALA A 76 9.33 -1.46 0.20
CA ALA A 76 9.63 -0.73 -1.03
C ALA A 76 9.37 0.79 -0.93
N PRO A 77 8.24 1.25 -0.35
CA PRO A 77 8.02 2.68 -0.13
C PRO A 77 9.01 3.30 0.86
N SER A 78 9.37 2.59 1.94
CA SER A 78 10.34 3.10 2.91
C SER A 78 11.74 3.25 2.32
N ALA A 79 12.17 2.28 1.51
CA ALA A 79 13.43 2.37 0.76
C ALA A 79 13.41 3.54 -0.23
N TRP A 80 12.26 3.79 -0.88
CA TRP A 80 12.09 4.91 -1.79
C TRP A 80 12.15 6.26 -1.07
N PHE A 81 11.47 6.43 0.07
CA PHE A 81 11.57 7.66 0.88
C PHE A 81 13.01 7.94 1.30
N HIS A 82 13.73 6.91 1.75
CA HIS A 82 15.15 7.03 2.09
C HIS A 82 15.99 7.47 0.87
N ALA A 83 15.78 6.87 -0.30
CA ALA A 83 16.50 7.24 -1.52
C ALA A 83 16.16 8.65 -2.04
N MET A 84 15.02 9.21 -1.63
CA MET A 84 14.61 10.60 -1.91
C MET A 84 15.22 11.63 -0.92
N GLY A 85 16.11 11.21 -0.02
CA GLY A 85 16.78 12.09 0.95
C GLY A 85 16.17 12.10 2.35
N PHE A 86 15.17 11.25 2.63
CA PHE A 86 14.61 11.11 3.98
C PHE A 86 15.49 10.18 4.85
N ASP A 87 16.76 10.56 5.05
CA ASP A 87 17.84 9.69 5.56
C ASP A 87 18.45 10.12 6.91
N ALA A 88 18.01 11.26 7.47
CA ALA A 88 18.45 11.72 8.78
C ALA A 88 18.11 10.71 9.90
N PRO A 89 18.85 10.69 11.04
CA PRO A 89 18.61 9.71 12.10
C PRO A 89 17.17 9.68 12.64
N TRP A 90 16.51 10.83 12.70
CA TRP A 90 15.10 10.94 13.08
C TRP A 90 14.17 10.36 12.01
N SER A 91 14.49 10.57 10.73
CA SER A 91 13.76 10.01 9.58
C SER A 91 13.81 8.49 9.60
N LEU A 92 14.98 7.90 9.86
CA LEU A 92 15.15 6.45 10.02
C LEU A 92 14.30 5.88 11.17
N ALA A 93 14.22 6.60 12.30
CA ALA A 93 13.37 6.20 13.42
C ALA A 93 11.87 6.24 13.04
N ILE A 94 11.44 7.25 12.27
CA ILE A 94 10.06 7.35 11.75
C ILE A 94 9.76 6.20 10.78
N LEU A 95 10.65 5.91 9.83
CA LEU A 95 10.50 4.79 8.89
C LEU A 95 10.42 3.45 9.64
N GLY A 96 11.30 3.24 10.63
CA GLY A 96 11.28 2.04 11.47
C GLY A 96 9.96 1.88 12.23
N MET A 97 9.46 2.96 12.86
CA MET A 97 8.17 2.96 13.53
C MET A 97 7.02 2.66 12.55
N PHE A 98 7.01 3.31 11.39
CA PHE A 98 6.01 3.10 10.35
C PHE A 98 5.97 1.63 9.89
N ILE A 99 7.14 1.01 9.64
CA ILE A 99 7.25 -0.41 9.26
C ILE A 99 6.71 -1.30 10.39
N VAL A 100 7.10 -1.06 11.63
CA VAL A 100 6.62 -1.85 12.79
C VAL A 100 5.10 -1.74 12.93
N ALA A 101 4.54 -0.53 12.85
CA ALA A 101 3.11 -0.30 12.90
C ALA A 101 2.38 -1.00 11.73
N GLY A 102 2.97 -0.95 10.54
CA GLY A 102 2.48 -1.63 9.35
C GLY A 102 2.46 -3.15 9.49
N VAL A 103 3.54 -3.76 9.96
CA VAL A 103 3.60 -5.21 10.19
C VAL A 103 2.54 -5.66 11.18
N VAL A 104 2.35 -4.92 12.28
CA VAL A 104 1.27 -5.19 13.25
C VAL A 104 -0.08 -5.11 12.56
N ARG A 105 -0.32 -4.11 11.71
CA ARG A 105 -1.61 -3.94 11.03
C ARG A 105 -1.88 -5.02 9.99
N LEU A 106 -0.88 -5.39 9.18
CA LEU A 106 -0.98 -6.50 8.24
C LEU A 106 -1.25 -7.82 8.97
N SER A 107 -0.62 -8.04 10.12
CA SER A 107 -0.85 -9.23 10.95
C SER A 107 -2.30 -9.28 11.49
N VAL A 108 -2.83 -8.15 11.95
CA VAL A 108 -4.24 -8.05 12.38
C VAL A 108 -5.19 -8.29 11.20
N PHE A 109 -4.88 -7.77 10.02
CA PHE A 109 -5.70 -8.00 8.83
C PHE A 109 -5.68 -9.46 8.37
N ASN A 110 -4.52 -10.13 8.43
CA ASN A 110 -4.39 -11.56 8.13
C ASN A 110 -5.22 -12.43 9.10
N GLY A 111 -5.27 -12.07 10.38
CA GLY A 111 -6.05 -12.79 11.38
C GLY A 111 -7.55 -12.50 11.34
N VAL A 112 -7.93 -11.22 11.38
CA VAL A 112 -9.33 -10.76 11.57
C VAL A 112 -10.06 -10.54 10.26
N GLY A 113 -9.35 -10.14 9.19
CA GLY A 113 -9.97 -9.74 7.93
C GLY A 113 -10.81 -8.47 8.05
N ASN A 114 -11.83 -8.35 7.18
CA ASN A 114 -12.76 -7.22 7.21
C ASN A 114 -13.79 -7.40 8.33
N ILE A 115 -14.06 -6.33 9.07
CA ILE A 115 -15.07 -6.31 10.12
C ILE A 115 -16.44 -5.92 9.55
N ASP A 116 -17.49 -6.57 10.04
CA ASP A 116 -18.87 -6.21 9.75
C ASP A 116 -19.34 -5.14 10.75
N VAL A 117 -19.57 -3.91 10.27
CA VAL A 117 -19.99 -2.77 11.12
C VAL A 117 -21.50 -2.60 11.16
N THR A 118 -22.25 -3.44 10.43
CA THR A 118 -23.72 -3.34 10.34
C THR A 118 -24.39 -3.62 11.69
N SER A 119 -23.77 -4.45 12.53
CA SER A 119 -24.30 -4.77 13.88
C SER A 119 -24.23 -3.60 14.89
N LYS A 120 -23.39 -2.58 14.66
CA LYS A 120 -23.29 -1.40 15.57
C LYS A 120 -24.22 -0.24 15.17
N ALA A 121 -24.73 -0.24 13.94
CA ALA A 121 -25.69 0.74 13.46
C ALA A 121 -27.02 0.01 13.21
N GLY A 122 -27.92 0.01 14.20
CA GLY A 122 -29.18 -0.75 14.22
C GLY A 122 -30.19 -0.42 13.11
N ALA A 123 -29.86 -0.66 11.85
CA ALA A 123 -30.75 -0.56 10.71
C ALA A 123 -30.97 -1.96 10.12
N ALA A 124 -32.05 -2.61 10.55
CA ALA A 124 -32.51 -3.86 9.96
C ALA A 124 -32.79 -3.64 8.45
N GLY A 125 -32.18 -4.47 7.59
CA GLY A 125 -32.44 -4.49 6.15
C GLY A 125 -31.42 -3.80 5.23
N GLN A 126 -30.30 -3.27 5.74
CA GLN A 126 -29.21 -2.79 4.88
C GLN A 126 -28.18 -3.91 4.60
N PRO A 127 -27.61 -3.99 3.37
CA PRO A 127 -26.54 -4.93 3.07
C PRO A 127 -25.31 -4.66 3.96
N PRO A 128 -24.52 -5.70 4.29
CA PRO A 128 -23.46 -5.59 5.27
C PRO A 128 -22.42 -4.53 4.89
N ARG A 129 -22.13 -3.60 5.80
CA ARG A 129 -21.08 -2.58 5.60
C ARG A 129 -19.76 -3.12 6.15
N LEU A 130 -18.92 -3.60 5.23
CA LEU A 130 -17.55 -4.02 5.54
C LEU A 130 -16.66 -2.80 5.77
N ALA A 131 -15.88 -2.85 6.86
CA ALA A 131 -14.83 -1.88 7.16
C ALA A 131 -13.51 -2.58 7.45
N TYR A 132 -12.42 -1.83 7.34
CA TYR A 132 -11.11 -2.23 7.82
C TYR A 132 -11.00 -1.86 9.31
N LEU A 133 -10.37 -2.73 10.09
CA LEU A 133 -9.97 -2.38 11.45
C LEU A 133 -8.61 -1.66 11.35
N GLY A 134 -8.58 -0.37 11.68
CA GLY A 134 -7.42 0.50 11.45
C GLY A 134 -7.30 0.97 9.99
N VAL A 135 -6.44 1.97 9.76
CA VAL A 135 -6.17 2.46 8.40
C VAL A 135 -5.37 1.40 7.62
N PRO A 136 -5.75 1.08 6.37
CA PRO A 136 -4.98 0.16 5.52
C PRO A 136 -3.57 0.65 5.19
N ALA A 137 -2.60 -0.26 5.11
CA ALA A 137 -1.21 0.07 4.78
C ALA A 137 -1.05 0.66 3.36
N PHE A 138 -1.95 0.33 2.42
CA PHE A 138 -1.83 0.73 1.02
C PHE A 138 -1.81 2.25 0.78
N TRP A 139 -2.31 3.06 1.73
CA TRP A 139 -2.32 4.53 1.58
C TRP A 139 -0.92 5.13 1.44
N VAL A 140 0.11 4.45 1.93
CA VAL A 140 1.51 4.89 1.80
C VAL A 140 1.95 5.09 0.35
N VAL A 141 1.42 4.32 -0.61
CA VAL A 141 1.78 4.50 -2.03
C VAL A 141 1.21 5.81 -2.58
N PHE A 142 0.04 6.24 -2.08
CA PHE A 142 -0.49 7.58 -2.39
C PHE A 142 0.33 8.68 -1.71
N ILE A 143 0.84 8.43 -0.49
CA ILE A 143 1.78 9.36 0.17
C ILE A 143 3.06 9.48 -0.67
N ALA A 144 3.63 8.38 -1.16
CA ALA A 144 4.79 8.39 -2.06
C ALA A 144 4.50 9.15 -3.37
N GLY A 145 3.35 8.88 -3.98
CA GLY A 145 2.89 9.59 -5.18
C GLY A 145 2.64 11.10 -4.96
N GLY A 146 2.22 11.51 -3.76
CA GLY A 146 2.08 12.93 -3.41
C GLY A 146 3.41 13.59 -3.06
N TYR A 147 4.34 12.84 -2.47
CA TYR A 147 5.61 13.36 -1.97
C TYR A 147 6.54 13.82 -3.09
N TYR A 148 6.64 13.08 -4.19
CA TYR A 148 7.50 13.44 -5.32
C TYR A 148 7.21 14.86 -5.88
N PRO A 149 5.96 15.20 -6.27
CA PRO A 149 5.66 16.56 -6.73
C PRO A 149 5.72 17.60 -5.60
N LEU A 150 5.40 17.22 -4.36
CA LEU A 150 5.53 18.11 -3.21
C LEU A 150 7.00 18.56 -3.03
N LEU A 151 7.94 17.61 -3.10
CA LEU A 151 9.37 17.91 -3.02
C LEU A 151 9.81 18.85 -4.15
N ALA A 152 9.32 18.62 -5.37
CA ALA A 152 9.64 19.47 -6.53
C ALA A 152 9.08 20.90 -6.41
N LEU A 153 7.91 21.08 -5.79
CA LEU A 153 7.23 22.38 -5.69
C LEU A 153 7.59 23.18 -4.44
N ALA A 154 7.74 22.51 -3.31
CA ALA A 154 7.92 23.13 -2.00
C ALA A 154 9.36 23.07 -1.47
N GLY A 155 10.21 22.24 -2.07
CA GLY A 155 11.58 22.00 -1.60
C GLY A 155 11.65 21.09 -0.37
N PRO A 156 12.88 20.64 0.00
CA PRO A 156 13.10 19.67 1.07
C PRO A 156 12.70 20.20 2.45
N ASP A 157 12.97 21.48 2.73
CA ASP A 157 12.72 22.10 4.04
C ASP A 157 11.25 22.04 4.48
N LEU A 158 10.31 22.02 3.53
CA LEU A 158 8.89 21.85 3.81
C LEU A 158 8.42 20.41 3.55
N ALA A 159 8.87 19.77 2.48
CA ALA A 159 8.37 18.46 2.09
C ALA A 159 8.76 17.35 3.10
N GLU A 160 10.00 17.34 3.59
CA GLU A 160 10.50 16.32 4.52
C GLU A 160 9.75 16.30 5.87
N PRO A 161 9.57 17.43 6.59
CA PRO A 161 8.81 17.41 7.83
C PRO A 161 7.33 17.06 7.62
N LEU A 162 6.75 17.44 6.47
CA LEU A 162 5.39 17.03 6.11
C LEU A 162 5.29 15.52 5.88
N LEU A 163 6.28 14.93 5.20
CA LEU A 163 6.36 13.48 5.03
C LEU A 163 6.50 12.78 6.39
N GLY A 164 7.40 13.26 7.25
CA GLY A 164 7.58 12.71 8.60
C GLY A 164 6.28 12.75 9.41
N ALA A 165 5.58 13.90 9.41
CA ALA A 165 4.28 14.03 10.05
C ALA A 165 3.22 13.08 9.47
N ALA A 166 3.18 12.94 8.13
CA ALA A 166 2.25 12.05 7.46
C ALA A 166 2.50 10.57 7.81
N LEU A 167 3.77 10.12 7.85
CA LEU A 167 4.14 8.75 8.22
C LEU A 167 3.89 8.46 9.70
N LEU A 168 4.17 9.42 10.58
CA LEU A 168 3.85 9.32 12.02
C LEU A 168 2.34 9.18 12.24
N LEU A 169 1.55 10.07 11.62
CA LEU A 169 0.09 10.02 11.69
C LEU A 169 -0.42 8.70 11.13
N HIS A 170 0.04 8.29 9.96
CA HIS A 170 -0.39 7.05 9.33
C HIS A 170 -0.04 5.82 10.20
N GLY A 171 1.17 5.76 10.77
CA GLY A 171 1.58 4.74 11.74
C GLY A 171 0.67 4.69 12.97
N ALA A 172 0.36 5.83 13.56
CA ALA A 172 -0.56 5.91 14.69
C ALA A 172 -1.98 5.44 14.32
N LEU A 173 -2.49 5.82 13.14
CA LEU A 173 -3.80 5.40 12.65
C LEU A 173 -3.86 3.91 12.27
N MET A 174 -2.74 3.29 11.89
CA MET A 174 -2.63 1.84 11.70
C MET A 174 -2.73 1.08 13.03
N LEU A 175 -2.28 1.67 14.14
CA LEU A 175 -2.39 1.07 15.48
C LEU A 175 -3.71 1.41 16.18
N HIS A 176 -4.41 2.44 15.72
CA HIS A 176 -5.70 2.84 16.26
C HIS A 176 -6.81 1.85 15.85
N ASN A 177 -7.42 1.19 16.85
CA ASN A 177 -8.51 0.24 16.64
C ASN A 177 -9.86 0.93 16.40
N ALA A 178 -10.01 1.53 15.21
CA ALA A 178 -11.27 2.09 14.73
C ALA A 178 -11.72 1.48 13.39
N ALA A 179 -13.02 1.56 13.12
CA ALA A 179 -13.58 1.09 11.85
C ALA A 179 -13.36 2.13 10.75
N TYR A 180 -12.52 1.81 9.76
CA TYR A 180 -12.28 2.64 8.59
C TYR A 180 -13.08 2.12 7.39
N TRP A 181 -13.89 3.01 6.84
CA TRP A 181 -14.82 2.66 5.77
C TRP A 181 -14.11 2.26 4.49
N LYS A 182 -14.55 1.15 3.91
CA LYS A 182 -14.09 0.71 2.60
C LYS A 182 -14.62 1.66 1.50
N PRO A 183 -13.80 2.07 0.51
CA PRO A 183 -14.26 2.90 -0.60
C PRO A 183 -15.42 2.23 -1.35
N ARG A 184 -16.51 2.97 -1.60
CA ARG A 184 -17.71 2.45 -2.29
C ARG A 184 -17.51 2.27 -3.79
N HIS A 185 -16.63 3.05 -4.41
CA HIS A 185 -16.40 3.06 -5.85
C HIS A 185 -15.03 2.50 -6.21
N LEU A 186 -14.88 1.16 -6.11
CA LEU A 186 -13.63 0.47 -6.43
C LEU A 186 -13.11 0.81 -7.83
N GLY A 187 -13.99 0.90 -8.83
CA GLY A 187 -13.60 1.24 -10.20
C GLY A 187 -12.99 2.64 -10.34
N MET A 188 -13.47 3.62 -9.57
CA MET A 188 -12.89 4.98 -9.57
C MET A 188 -11.51 4.98 -8.93
N MET A 189 -11.32 4.21 -7.84
CA MET A 189 -10.02 4.06 -7.19
C MET A 189 -9.01 3.39 -8.12
N LEU A 190 -9.39 2.29 -8.78
CA LEU A 190 -8.54 1.62 -9.77
C LEU A 190 -8.21 2.54 -10.95
N GLY A 191 -9.20 3.32 -11.43
CA GLY A 191 -8.97 4.32 -12.47
C GLY A 191 -7.97 5.39 -12.06
N ALA A 192 -8.07 5.89 -10.82
CA ALA A 192 -7.11 6.86 -10.27
C ALA A 192 -5.71 6.25 -10.14
N VAL A 193 -5.60 5.01 -9.64
CA VAL A 193 -4.32 4.29 -9.55
C VAL A 193 -3.67 4.12 -10.93
N CYS A 194 -4.44 3.69 -11.95
CA CYS A 194 -3.94 3.58 -13.33
C CYS A 194 -3.50 4.92 -13.89
N ALA A 195 -4.26 6.00 -13.63
CA ALA A 195 -3.91 7.34 -14.10
C ALA A 195 -2.60 7.84 -13.46
N ILE A 196 -2.45 7.69 -12.14
CA ILE A 196 -1.23 8.09 -11.43
C ILE A 196 -0.04 7.24 -11.91
N ALA A 197 -0.20 5.92 -12.02
CA ALA A 197 0.85 5.05 -12.54
C ALA A 197 1.32 5.49 -13.94
N SER A 198 0.38 5.80 -14.84
CA SER A 198 0.68 6.26 -16.19
C SER A 198 1.47 7.57 -16.21
N VAL A 199 1.14 8.51 -15.30
CA VAL A 199 1.90 9.75 -15.13
C VAL A 199 3.35 9.45 -14.73
N TYR A 200 3.57 8.55 -13.77
CA TYR A 200 4.92 8.20 -13.33
C TYR A 200 5.74 7.48 -14.39
N PHE A 201 5.15 6.56 -15.16
CA PHE A 201 5.84 5.95 -16.30
C PHE A 201 6.16 6.96 -17.40
N TRP A 202 5.26 7.93 -17.64
CA TRP A 202 5.53 9.01 -18.59
C TRP A 202 6.65 9.94 -18.11
N LEU A 203 6.68 10.28 -16.81
CA LEU A 203 7.75 11.08 -16.21
C LEU A 203 9.10 10.38 -16.31
N ASP A 204 9.16 9.10 -15.96
CA ASP A 204 10.36 8.27 -16.10
C ASP A 204 10.88 8.25 -17.54
N TRP A 205 10.00 7.98 -18.52
CA TRP A 205 10.35 8.00 -19.95
C TRP A 205 10.89 9.35 -20.41
N ARG A 206 10.36 10.46 -19.87
CA ARG A 206 10.79 11.82 -20.24
C ARG A 206 12.18 12.16 -19.69
N LEU A 207 12.57 11.54 -18.58
CA LEU A 207 13.82 11.85 -17.86
C LEU A 207 15.00 10.95 -18.29
N THR A 208 14.73 9.84 -18.98
CA THR A 208 15.74 8.99 -19.65
C THR A 208 16.06 9.42 -21.07
#